data_AF-A0A9E2HWG7-F1
#
_entry.id   AF-A0A9E2HWG7-F1
#
_cell.length_a   1.000
_cell.length_b   1.000
_cell.length_c   1.000
_cell.angle_alpha   90.00
_cell.angle_beta   90.00
_cell.angle_gamma   90.00
#
_symmetry.space_group_name_H-M   'P 1'
#
loop_
_entity.id
_entity.type
_entity.pdbx_description
1 polymer ?
#
loop_
_entity_poly.entity_id
_entity_poly.type
_entity_poly.pdbx_seq_one_letter_code
_entity_poly.pdbx_strand_id
1 'polypeptide(L)'
;MTCDDFVQAMQEANDVDLSQFLLWYSQAGTPTLSLQTQYDAKQKTYALTVKQDIPPTPQQPNKLPMPIPVAFALFDRTGKKMALNIDQQDALPNSQGLVITEAEKTFVFEQIKEQPIPSLLRGFSA
;
A
#
# COMPACT_ATOMS: atom_id res chain seq x y z
N MET A 1 28.27 -6.90 -8.34
CA MET A 1 27.07 -6.53 -7.59
C MET A 1 26.03 -6.07 -8.58
N THR A 2 24.93 -6.80 -8.68
CA THR A 2 23.76 -6.51 -9.51
C THR A 2 22.63 -5.93 -8.63
N CYS A 3 21.55 -5.43 -9.25
CA CYS A 3 20.35 -5.04 -8.50
C CYS A 3 19.77 -6.23 -7.72
N ASP A 4 19.83 -7.43 -8.31
CA ASP A 4 19.31 -8.66 -7.70
C ASP A 4 20.12 -9.06 -6.46
N ASP A 5 21.46 -8.96 -6.52
CA ASP A 5 22.34 -9.24 -5.37
C ASP A 5 22.00 -8.34 -4.16
N PHE A 6 21.63 -7.08 -4.42
CA PHE A 6 21.25 -6.12 -3.37
C PHE A 6 19.90 -6.47 -2.75
N VAL A 7 18.89 -6.78 -3.57
CA VAL A 7 17.55 -7.18 -3.08
C VAL A 7 17.62 -8.47 -2.29
N GLN A 8 18.40 -9.46 -2.75
CA GLN A 8 18.61 -10.70 -2.03
C GLN A 8 19.22 -10.47 -0.65
N ALA A 9 20.28 -9.65 -0.55
CA ALA A 9 20.91 -9.34 0.72
C ALA A 9 19.94 -8.66 1.71
N MET A 10 19.06 -7.78 1.21
CA MET A 10 18.04 -7.12 2.03
C MET A 10 16.96 -8.09 2.52
N GLN A 11 16.51 -9.01 1.66
CA GLN A 11 15.55 -10.05 2.02
C GLN A 11 16.11 -10.99 3.09
N GLU A 12 17.34 -11.49 2.92
CA GLU A 12 17.99 -12.39 3.89
C GLU A 12 18.19 -11.74 5.26
N ALA A 13 18.53 -10.44 5.28
CA ALA A 13 18.76 -9.72 6.53
C ALA A 13 17.48 -9.38 7.31
N ASN A 14 16.32 -9.31 6.64
CA ASN A 14 15.06 -8.85 7.24
C ASN A 14 13.97 -9.94 7.33
N ASP A 15 14.21 -11.14 6.79
CA ASP A 15 13.24 -12.24 6.72
C ASP A 15 11.91 -11.80 6.06
N VAL A 16 12.03 -11.03 4.96
CA VAL A 16 10.90 -10.52 4.16
C VAL A 16 11.07 -10.93 2.71
N ASP A 17 10.02 -11.45 2.08
CA ASP A 17 10.01 -11.73 0.64
C ASP A 17 9.94 -10.43 -0.18
N LEU A 18 11.02 -10.14 -0.90
CA LEU A 18 11.17 -8.98 -1.78
C LEU A 18 11.17 -9.39 -3.27
N SER A 19 10.79 -10.63 -3.60
CA SER A 19 10.79 -11.12 -4.98
C SER A 19 9.93 -10.26 -5.91
N GLN A 20 8.74 -9.84 -5.48
CA GLN A 20 7.87 -8.94 -6.25
C GLN A 20 8.49 -7.54 -6.40
N PHE A 21 9.37 -7.11 -5.48
CA PHE A 21 10.01 -5.78 -5.53
C PHE A 21 10.93 -5.62 -6.74
N LEU A 22 11.44 -6.73 -7.29
CA LEU A 22 12.23 -6.74 -8.54
C LEU A 22 11.44 -6.19 -9.75
N LEU A 23 10.11 -6.12 -9.68
CA LEU A 23 9.30 -5.46 -10.71
C LEU A 23 9.67 -3.98 -10.87
N TRP A 24 10.12 -3.30 -9.82
CA TRP A 24 10.59 -1.90 -9.89
C TRP A 24 11.82 -1.71 -10.79
N TYR A 25 12.64 -2.76 -10.96
CA TYR A 25 13.84 -2.71 -11.80
C TYR A 25 13.59 -3.18 -13.23
N SER A 26 12.51 -3.94 -13.46
CA SER A 26 12.25 -4.62 -14.73
C SER A 26 11.06 -4.04 -15.51
N GLN A 27 10.12 -3.38 -14.84
CA GLN A 27 8.92 -2.83 -15.45
C GLN A 27 8.96 -1.31 -15.55
N ALA A 28 8.88 -0.80 -16.77
CA ALA A 28 8.81 0.63 -17.04
C ALA A 28 7.37 1.17 -16.92
N GLY A 29 7.23 2.46 -16.66
CA GLY A 29 5.94 3.15 -16.58
C GLY A 29 5.66 3.67 -15.18
N THR A 30 4.72 4.61 -15.09
CA THR A 30 4.30 5.20 -13.82
C THR A 30 3.00 4.55 -13.36
N PRO A 31 3.00 3.82 -12.23
CA PRO A 31 1.77 3.29 -11.65
C PRO A 31 0.81 4.41 -11.25
N THR A 32 -0.47 4.15 -11.43
CA THR A 32 -1.55 5.00 -10.96
C THR A 32 -2.35 4.25 -9.90
N LEU A 33 -2.72 4.94 -8.82
CA LEU A 33 -3.56 4.39 -7.76
C LEU A 33 -4.92 5.06 -7.78
N SER A 34 -5.98 4.24 -7.88
CA SER A 34 -7.36 4.65 -7.66
C SER A 34 -7.79 4.24 -6.26
N LEU A 35 -8.38 5.17 -5.52
CA LEU A 35 -8.76 4.97 -4.12
C LEU A 35 -10.27 5.15 -3.96
N GLN A 36 -10.92 4.17 -3.33
CA GLN A 36 -12.31 4.25 -2.94
C GLN A 36 -12.43 3.97 -1.45
N THR A 37 -13.28 4.74 -0.77
CA THR A 37 -13.42 4.65 0.68
C THR A 37 -14.87 4.49 1.06
N GLN A 38 -15.13 3.70 2.09
CA GLN A 38 -16.46 3.49 2.64
C GLN A 38 -16.37 3.43 4.16
N TYR A 39 -17.27 4.14 4.85
CA TYR A 39 -17.34 4.11 6.31
C TYR A 39 -18.70 3.58 6.76
N ASP A 40 -18.70 2.56 7.60
CA ASP A 40 -19.90 2.03 8.27
C ASP A 40 -19.90 2.47 9.74
N ALA A 41 -20.79 3.42 10.07
CA ALA A 41 -20.92 3.94 11.43
C ALA A 41 -21.52 2.94 12.43
N LYS A 42 -22.30 1.95 11.96
CA LYS A 42 -22.90 0.92 12.84
C LYS A 42 -21.84 -0.09 13.25
N GLN A 43 -21.04 -0.55 12.28
CA GLN A 43 -19.96 -1.51 12.52
C GLN A 43 -18.67 -0.85 13.00
N LYS A 44 -18.57 0.48 12.89
CA LYS A 44 -17.35 1.25 13.20
C LYS A 44 -16.15 0.74 12.38
N THR A 45 -16.40 0.49 11.10
CA THR A 45 -15.41 0.00 10.15
C THR A 45 -15.20 1.00 9.04
N TYR A 46 -13.95 1.12 8.59
CA TYR A 46 -13.57 1.91 7.44
C TYR A 46 -12.91 0.99 6.42
N ALA A 47 -13.44 0.93 5.22
CA ALA A 47 -12.88 0.16 4.11
C ALA A 47 -12.19 1.12 3.13
N LEU A 48 -10.95 0.77 2.76
CA LEU A 48 -10.18 1.43 1.72
C LEU A 48 -9.90 0.41 0.61
N THR A 49 -10.56 0.56 -0.53
CA THR A 49 -10.26 -0.20 -1.73
C THR A 49 -9.24 0.58 -2.54
N VAL A 50 -8.11 -0.05 -2.84
CA VAL A 50 -7.04 0.50 -3.67
C VAL A 50 -6.93 -0.35 -4.93
N LYS A 51 -6.93 0.31 -6.09
CA LYS A 51 -6.61 -0.32 -7.37
C LYS A 51 -5.35 0.29 -7.93
N GLN A 52 -4.43 -0.53 -8.39
CA GLN A 52 -3.25 -0.10 -9.12
C GLN A 52 -3.37 -0.48 -10.59
N ASP A 53 -2.92 0.42 -11.46
CA ASP A 53 -2.83 0.19 -12.89
C ASP A 53 -1.56 0.85 -13.44
N ILE A 54 -0.95 0.20 -14.42
CA ILE A 54 0.22 0.72 -15.13
C ILE A 54 -0.10 0.65 -16.61
N PRO A 55 -0.17 1.80 -17.31
CA PRO A 55 -0.41 1.80 -18.75
C PRO A 55 0.69 1.05 -19.53
N PRO A 56 0.33 0.35 -20.63
CA PRO A 56 1.29 -0.26 -21.54
C PRO A 56 2.34 0.74 -22.04
N THR A 57 3.60 0.30 -22.16
CA THR A 57 4.67 1.09 -22.80
C THR A 57 5.10 0.43 -24.12
N PRO A 58 5.67 1.16 -25.11
CA PRO A 58 5.92 0.62 -26.46
C PRO A 58 6.72 -0.69 -26.50
N GLN A 59 7.67 -0.90 -25.59
CA GLN A 59 8.47 -2.14 -25.49
C GLN A 59 7.95 -3.14 -24.46
N GLN A 60 6.93 -2.79 -23.67
CA GLN A 60 6.38 -3.65 -22.62
C GLN A 60 4.85 -3.47 -22.56
N PRO A 61 4.11 -4.19 -23.42
CA PRO A 61 2.65 -4.06 -23.50
C PRO A 61 1.93 -4.71 -22.31
N ASN A 62 2.54 -5.71 -21.69
CA ASN A 62 2.00 -6.41 -20.54
C ASN A 62 2.60 -5.83 -19.26
N LYS A 63 1.74 -5.53 -18.28
CA LYS A 63 2.13 -5.00 -16.99
C LYS A 63 1.60 -5.88 -15.87
N LEU A 64 2.41 -6.03 -14.82
CA LEU A 64 2.08 -6.75 -13.59
C LEU A 64 1.88 -5.75 -12.44
N PRO A 65 1.02 -6.06 -11.46
CA PRO A 65 0.91 -5.30 -10.22
C PRO A 65 2.28 -5.21 -9.51
N MET A 66 2.67 -4.00 -9.17
CA MET A 66 3.92 -3.72 -8.47
C MET A 66 3.67 -3.67 -6.96
N PRO A 67 4.66 -4.00 -6.12
CA PRO A 67 4.54 -3.80 -4.69
C PRO A 67 4.72 -2.31 -4.40
N ILE A 68 3.64 -1.67 -3.95
CA ILE A 68 3.58 -0.23 -3.70
C ILE A 68 3.39 0.00 -2.19
N PRO A 69 4.45 0.43 -1.47
CA PRO A 69 4.32 0.83 -0.07
C PRO A 69 3.62 2.19 0.03
N VAL A 70 2.47 2.22 0.69
CA VAL A 70 1.67 3.43 0.91
C VAL A 70 1.74 3.82 2.38
N ALA A 71 2.49 4.88 2.68
CA ALA A 71 2.45 5.48 4.01
C ALA A 71 1.05 6.06 4.26
N PHE A 72 0.38 5.57 5.31
CA PHE A 72 -1.04 5.76 5.53
C PHE A 72 -1.32 6.18 6.98
N ALA A 73 -2.27 7.10 7.14
CA ALA A 73 -2.81 7.47 8.44
C ALA A 73 -4.26 7.91 8.32
N LEU A 74 -5.03 7.66 9.38
CA LEU A 74 -6.38 8.17 9.55
C LEU A 74 -6.37 9.29 10.60
N PHE A 75 -7.16 10.33 10.36
CA PHE A 75 -7.34 11.44 11.29
C PHE A 75 -8.81 11.65 11.61
N ASP A 76 -9.08 12.09 12.83
CA ASP A 76 -10.41 12.52 13.24
C ASP A 76 -10.69 13.95 12.76
N ARG A 77 -11.91 14.45 12.96
CA ARG A 77 -12.28 15.82 12.54
C ARG A 77 -11.51 16.94 13.25
N THR A 78 -10.84 16.62 14.35
CA THR A 78 -10.00 17.57 15.11
C THR A 78 -8.54 17.56 14.64
N GLY A 79 -8.19 16.67 13.70
CA GLY A 79 -6.83 16.49 13.21
C GLY A 79 -5.97 15.56 14.07
N LYS A 80 -6.55 14.86 15.03
CA LYS A 80 -5.81 13.88 15.84
C LYS A 80 -5.69 12.57 15.07
N LYS A 81 -4.48 12.00 15.07
CA LYS A 81 -4.22 10.69 14.44
C LYS A 81 -5.00 9.59 15.16
N MET A 82 -5.71 8.79 14.39
CA MET A 82 -6.44 7.61 14.85
C MET A 82 -5.53 6.38 14.85
N ALA A 83 -5.78 5.44 15.75
CA ALA A 83 -5.13 4.14 15.74
C ALA A 83 -5.59 3.34 14.52
N LEU A 84 -4.67 2.68 13.84
CA LEU A 84 -4.97 1.79 12.73
C LEU A 84 -5.09 0.37 13.29
N ASN A 85 -6.31 -0.15 13.34
CA ASN A 85 -6.56 -1.55 13.67
C ASN A 85 -6.88 -2.27 12.37
N ILE A 86 -5.88 -2.95 11.83
CA ILE A 86 -5.94 -3.71 10.57
C ILE A 86 -5.21 -5.05 10.79
N ASP A 87 -5.46 -6.02 9.91
CA ASP A 87 -4.67 -7.25 9.86
C ASP A 87 -3.16 -6.92 9.74
N GLN A 88 -2.34 -7.61 10.55
CA GLN A 88 -0.91 -7.40 10.56
C GLN A 88 -0.24 -7.82 9.25
N GLN A 89 -0.85 -8.71 8.48
CA GLN A 89 -0.35 -9.11 7.16
C GLN A 89 -0.35 -7.94 6.16
N ASP A 90 -1.24 -6.97 6.37
CA ASP A 90 -1.42 -5.81 5.48
C ASP A 90 -0.68 -4.55 5.95
N ALA A 91 -0.22 -4.56 7.20
CA ALA A 91 0.43 -3.42 7.83
C ALA A 91 1.96 -3.46 7.63
N LEU A 92 2.54 -2.33 7.23
CA LEU A 92 3.98 -2.14 7.34
C LEU A 92 4.43 -2.16 8.82
N PRO A 93 5.69 -2.52 9.11
CA PRO A 93 6.24 -2.45 10.46
C PRO A 93 5.95 -1.10 11.12
N ASN A 94 5.47 -1.12 12.37
CA ASN A 94 5.00 0.05 13.14
C ASN A 94 3.64 0.66 12.70
N SER A 95 2.85 -0.03 11.87
CA SER A 95 1.51 0.40 11.43
C SER A 95 1.50 1.80 10.81
N GLN A 96 2.55 2.16 10.07
CA GLN A 96 2.67 3.46 9.41
C GLN A 96 2.28 3.46 7.94
N GLY A 97 1.86 2.31 7.40
CA GLY A 97 1.46 2.20 6.02
C GLY A 97 0.94 0.81 5.66
N LEU A 98 0.61 0.67 4.39
CA LEU A 98 0.07 -0.52 3.74
C LEU A 98 1.03 -0.95 2.62
N VAL A 99 1.05 -2.23 2.27
CA VAL A 99 1.72 -2.69 1.05
C VAL A 99 0.67 -3.20 0.08
N ILE A 100 0.58 -2.57 -1.09
CA ILE A 100 -0.33 -3.00 -2.16
C ILE A 100 0.47 -3.88 -3.10
N THR A 101 0.13 -5.17 -3.16
CA THR A 101 0.79 -6.15 -4.03
C THR A 101 -0.13 -6.63 -5.15
N GLU A 102 -1.44 -6.50 -4.98
CA GLU A 102 -2.48 -6.95 -5.90
C GLU A 102 -2.94 -5.81 -6.82
N ALA A 103 -3.59 -6.16 -7.94
CA ALA A 103 -4.20 -5.17 -8.85
C ALA A 103 -5.32 -4.37 -8.15
N GLU A 104 -6.07 -5.04 -7.27
CA GLU A 104 -7.11 -4.44 -6.46
C GLU A 104 -7.13 -5.13 -5.10
N LYS A 105 -7.09 -4.35 -4.02
CA LYS A 105 -7.16 -4.86 -2.65
C LYS A 105 -8.03 -3.95 -1.79
N THR A 106 -8.80 -4.55 -0.89
CA THR A 106 -9.58 -3.80 0.10
C THR A 106 -9.01 -4.03 1.50
N PHE A 107 -8.59 -2.94 2.13
CA PHE A 107 -8.12 -2.89 3.50
C PHE A 107 -9.27 -2.48 4.41
N VAL A 108 -9.52 -3.26 5.47
CA VAL A 108 -10.59 -2.97 6.44
C VAL A 108 -9.97 -2.58 7.77
N PHE A 109 -10.34 -1.41 8.26
CA PHE A 109 -9.91 -0.87 9.54
C PHE A 109 -11.06 -0.93 10.54
N GLU A 110 -10.81 -1.56 11.68
CA GLU A 110 -11.82 -1.75 12.72
C GLU A 110 -11.74 -0.70 13.83
N GLN A 111 -12.81 -0.60 14.62
CA GLN A 111 -12.91 0.30 15.78
C GLN A 111 -12.73 1.79 15.43
N ILE A 112 -13.08 2.17 14.19
CA ILE A 112 -13.09 3.54 13.71
C ILE A 112 -14.39 4.19 14.19
N LYS A 113 -14.30 5.02 15.24
CA LYS A 113 -15.48 5.54 15.96
C LYS A 113 -16.26 6.61 15.21
N GLU A 114 -15.61 7.31 14.29
CA GLU A 114 -16.20 8.36 13.45
C GLU A 114 -15.61 8.31 12.05
N GLN A 115 -16.29 8.92 11.08
CA GLN A 115 -15.82 8.93 9.70
C GLN A 115 -14.44 9.62 9.61
N PRO A 116 -13.38 8.89 9.23
CA PRO A 116 -12.04 9.41 9.29
C PRO A 116 -11.71 10.24 8.04
N ILE A 117 -10.70 11.10 8.17
CA ILE A 117 -10.04 11.78 7.06
C ILE A 117 -8.76 11.00 6.74
N PRO A 118 -8.68 10.32 5.58
CA PRO A 118 -7.49 9.55 5.22
C PRO A 118 -6.37 10.45 4.70
N SER A 119 -5.14 10.12 5.07
CA SER A 119 -3.91 10.70 4.52
C SER A 119 -3.08 9.58 3.92
N LEU A 120 -2.91 9.61 2.60
CA LEU A 120 -2.24 8.57 1.81
C LEU A 120 -0.99 9.13 1.12
N LEU A 121 -0.08 8.23 0.74
CA LEU A 121 1.17 8.55 0.03
C LEU A 121 2.02 9.61 0.75
N ARG A 122 2.02 9.57 2.09
CA ARG A 122 2.76 10.55 2.90
C ARG A 122 4.25 10.45 2.61
N GLY A 123 4.89 11.61 2.39
CA GLY A 123 6.32 11.67 2.06
C GLY A 123 6.67 11.09 0.70
N PHE A 124 5.69 10.94 -0.21
CA PHE A 124 5.88 10.32 -1.52
C PHE A 124 6.47 8.90 -1.38
N SER A 125 5.76 8.06 -0.63
CA SER A 125 6.25 6.76 -0.18
C SER A 125 6.52 5.74 -1.31
N ALA A 126 6.02 6.02 -2.51
CA ALA A 126 6.26 5.28 -3.73
C ALA A 126 6.09 6.20 -4.95
#